data_AF-A0A3R7SDB3-F1
#
_entry.id   AF-A0A3R7SDB3-F1
#
_cell.length_a   1.000
_cell.length_b   1.000
_cell.length_c   1.000
_cell.angle_alpha   90.00
_cell.angle_beta   90.00
_cell.angle_gamma   90.00
#
_symmetry.space_group_name_H-M   'P 1'
#
loop_
_entity.id
_entity.type
_entity.pdbx_description
1 polymer ?
#
loop_
_entity_poly.entity_id
_entity_poly.type
_entity_poly.pdbx_seq_one_letter_code
_entity_poly.pdbx_strand_id
1 'polypeptide(L)'
;MSQTITLADGSVLDVARYPLPDGVTDDGSPLTRAQLATAFGVSANTITDWIAKGMPALSSGQNGVAYEFRLAHCWAWRQARDDRARAAKQRGDQLAAQAALAFRNLDDDQAEDEAALTADDLRKWSEAEYHRNRVAEQRGDLLRADRMRALIEDMIVTFGAAMDNLPDFAEMNFGLSAPQVAQLQSYCDELRLEVRRQVEGRVSQGGAVVPMSGPPPELDLG
;
A
#
# COMPACT_ATOMS: atom_id res chain seq x y z
N MET A 1 -10.23 -38.40 -26.89
CA MET A 1 -11.47 -37.71 -27.30
C MET A 1 -11.59 -36.45 -26.46
N SER A 2 -11.45 -35.28 -27.07
CA SER A 2 -11.58 -33.99 -26.38
C SER A 2 -13.05 -33.79 -25.99
N GLN A 3 -13.36 -33.84 -24.69
CA GLN A 3 -14.72 -33.55 -24.21
C GLN A 3 -14.84 -32.05 -24.00
N THR A 4 -15.40 -31.35 -24.98
CA THR A 4 -15.70 -29.92 -24.88
C THR A 4 -17.16 -29.71 -24.46
N ILE A 5 -17.41 -28.67 -23.68
CA ILE A 5 -18.76 -28.24 -23.31
C ILE A 5 -18.97 -26.78 -23.69
N THR A 6 -20.16 -26.45 -24.17
CA THR A 6 -20.58 -25.07 -24.42
C THR A 6 -21.26 -24.53 -23.17
N LEU A 7 -20.76 -23.41 -22.65
CA LEU A 7 -21.32 -22.72 -21.49
C LEU A 7 -22.48 -21.81 -21.89
N ALA A 8 -23.24 -21.34 -20.89
CA ALA A 8 -24.39 -20.46 -21.11
C ALA A 8 -24.05 -19.11 -21.77
N ASP A 9 -22.80 -18.67 -21.65
CA ASP A 9 -22.27 -17.45 -22.30
C ASP A 9 -21.80 -17.68 -23.75
N GLY A 10 -21.97 -18.90 -24.28
CA GLY A 10 -21.53 -19.30 -25.61
C GLY A 10 -20.05 -19.68 -25.71
N SER A 11 -19.27 -19.57 -24.61
CA SER A 11 -17.87 -19.98 -24.60
C SER A 11 -17.73 -21.51 -24.55
N VAL A 12 -16.66 -22.03 -25.18
CA VAL A 12 -16.35 -23.46 -25.18
C VAL A 12 -15.28 -23.75 -24.13
N LEU A 13 -15.56 -24.69 -23.24
CA LEU A 13 -14.65 -25.16 -22.21
C LEU A 13 -14.19 -26.58 -22.52
N ASP A 14 -12.88 -26.80 -22.55
CA ASP A 14 -12.29 -28.13 -22.63
C ASP A 14 -12.26 -28.77 -21.23
N VAL A 15 -13.04 -29.84 -21.04
CA VAL A 15 -13.14 -30.56 -19.77
C VAL A 15 -11.82 -31.26 -19.43
N ALA A 16 -11.04 -31.69 -20.43
CA ALA A 16 -9.78 -32.38 -20.22
C ALA A 16 -8.72 -31.50 -19.53
N ARG A 17 -8.85 -30.17 -19.63
CA ARG A 17 -7.97 -29.20 -18.96
C ARG A 17 -8.12 -29.22 -17.43
N TYR A 18 -9.25 -29.71 -16.93
CA TYR A 18 -9.58 -29.73 -15.51
C TYR A 18 -10.02 -31.15 -15.11
N PRO A 19 -9.08 -32.10 -15.05
CA PRO A 19 -9.41 -33.48 -14.69
C PRO A 19 -9.96 -33.56 -13.26
N LEU A 20 -10.81 -34.56 -13.03
CA LEU A 20 -11.29 -34.85 -11.68
C LEU A 20 -10.12 -35.23 -10.77
N PRO A 21 -10.22 -35.00 -9.45
CA PRO A 21 -9.18 -35.39 -8.50
C PRO A 21 -8.90 -36.89 -8.51
N ASP A 22 -7.68 -37.25 -8.14
CA ASP A 22 -7.26 -38.66 -8.05
C ASP A 22 -8.22 -39.46 -7.15
N GLY A 23 -8.66 -40.62 -7.66
CA GLY A 23 -9.61 -41.51 -6.98
C GLY A 23 -11.09 -41.20 -7.22
N VAL A 24 -11.43 -40.09 -7.91
CA VAL A 24 -12.81 -39.78 -8.31
C VAL A 24 -13.05 -40.28 -9.72
N THR A 25 -14.00 -41.21 -9.87
CA THR A 25 -14.41 -41.73 -11.18
C THR A 25 -15.78 -41.16 -11.55
N ASP A 26 -15.89 -40.55 -12.72
CA ASP A 26 -17.17 -40.19 -13.34
C ASP A 26 -17.53 -41.30 -14.33
N ASP A 27 -18.47 -42.15 -13.93
CA ASP A 27 -19.00 -43.25 -14.74
C ASP A 27 -19.96 -42.76 -15.85
N GLY A 28 -20.17 -41.44 -15.94
CA GLY A 28 -21.10 -40.82 -16.89
C GLY A 28 -22.55 -40.81 -16.43
N SER A 29 -22.85 -41.33 -15.23
CA SER A 29 -24.20 -41.34 -14.68
C SER A 29 -24.68 -39.91 -14.36
N PRO A 30 -25.88 -39.50 -14.81
CA PRO A 30 -26.45 -38.21 -14.44
C PRO A 30 -26.65 -38.08 -12.93
N LEU A 31 -26.16 -36.98 -12.35
CA LEU A 31 -26.33 -36.66 -10.93
C LEU A 31 -27.45 -35.64 -10.74
N THR A 32 -28.23 -35.82 -9.67
CA THR A 32 -29.17 -34.81 -9.18
C THR A 32 -28.45 -33.70 -8.42
N ARG A 33 -29.14 -32.58 -8.19
CA ARG A 33 -28.60 -31.45 -7.40
C ARG A 33 -28.09 -31.86 -6.01
N ALA A 34 -28.77 -32.78 -5.32
CA ALA A 34 -28.39 -33.22 -3.98
C ALA A 34 -27.12 -34.11 -3.99
N GLN A 35 -27.02 -35.01 -4.98
CA GLN A 35 -25.83 -35.85 -5.17
C GLN A 35 -24.62 -34.99 -5.58
N LEU A 36 -24.82 -34.02 -6.47
CA LEU A 36 -23.76 -33.10 -6.89
C LEU A 36 -23.27 -32.22 -5.73
N ALA A 37 -24.18 -31.73 -4.88
CA ALA A 37 -23.83 -30.98 -3.68
C ALA A 37 -22.96 -31.82 -2.72
N THR A 38 -23.33 -33.09 -2.52
CA THR A 38 -22.56 -34.04 -1.72
C THR A 38 -21.18 -34.30 -2.32
N ALA A 39 -21.10 -34.53 -3.63
CA ALA A 39 -19.83 -34.79 -4.34
C ALA A 39 -18.85 -33.60 -4.25
N PHE A 40 -19.36 -32.36 -4.26
CA PHE A 40 -18.53 -31.16 -4.11
C PHE A 40 -18.31 -30.70 -2.66
N GLY A 41 -18.95 -31.34 -1.68
CA GLY A 41 -18.89 -30.92 -0.27
C GLY A 41 -19.51 -29.55 0.00
N VAL A 42 -20.56 -29.17 -0.74
CA VAL A 42 -21.23 -27.86 -0.63
C VAL A 42 -22.74 -28.01 -0.37
N SER A 43 -23.43 -26.91 -0.07
CA SER A 43 -24.89 -26.93 0.11
C SER A 43 -25.64 -27.01 -1.23
N ALA A 44 -26.86 -27.55 -1.24
CA ALA A 44 -27.72 -27.54 -2.43
C ALA A 44 -28.09 -26.11 -2.89
N ASN A 45 -28.09 -25.14 -1.97
CA ASN A 45 -28.27 -23.72 -2.29
C ASN A 45 -27.08 -23.17 -3.09
N THR A 46 -25.86 -23.59 -2.75
CA THR A 46 -24.65 -23.24 -3.51
C THR A 46 -24.73 -23.77 -4.95
N ILE A 47 -25.21 -25.00 -5.15
CA ILE A 47 -25.42 -25.54 -6.49
C ILE A 47 -26.49 -24.73 -7.25
N THR A 48 -27.55 -24.30 -6.57
CA THR A 48 -28.60 -23.46 -7.19
C THR A 48 -28.05 -22.10 -7.64
N ASP A 49 -27.21 -21.47 -6.83
CA ASP A 49 -26.49 -20.24 -7.21
C ASP A 49 -25.54 -20.48 -8.41
N TRP A 50 -24.85 -21.63 -8.46
CA TRP A 50 -23.98 -21.95 -9.58
C TRP A 50 -24.75 -22.18 -10.88
N ILE A 51 -25.93 -22.79 -10.84
CA ILE A 51 -26.83 -22.90 -12.00
C ILE A 51 -27.19 -21.51 -12.53
N ALA A 52 -27.55 -20.57 -11.65
CA ALA A 52 -27.86 -19.19 -12.03
C ALA A 52 -26.66 -18.46 -12.66
N LYS A 53 -25.43 -18.85 -12.30
CA LYS A 53 -24.17 -18.34 -12.86
C LYS A 53 -23.72 -19.07 -14.13
N GLY A 54 -24.55 -19.95 -14.70
CA GLY A 54 -24.27 -20.63 -15.96
C GLY A 54 -23.49 -21.94 -15.81
N MET A 55 -23.56 -22.62 -14.66
CA MET A 55 -23.03 -23.97 -14.50
C MET A 55 -23.71 -24.94 -15.49
N PRO A 56 -22.94 -25.81 -16.17
CA PRO A 56 -23.49 -26.73 -17.17
C PRO A 56 -24.44 -27.75 -16.52
N ALA A 57 -25.63 -27.89 -17.11
CA ALA A 57 -26.59 -28.96 -16.82
C ALA A 57 -26.85 -29.75 -18.11
N LEU A 58 -27.03 -31.07 -18.00
CA LEU A 58 -27.44 -31.90 -19.13
C LEU A 58 -28.90 -31.66 -19.50
N SER A 59 -29.75 -31.54 -18.48
CA SER A 59 -31.17 -31.26 -18.62
C SER A 59 -31.55 -30.15 -17.66
N SER A 60 -32.10 -29.06 -18.21
CA SER A 60 -32.70 -27.98 -17.43
C SER A 60 -34.06 -28.47 -16.93
N GLY A 61 -34.19 -28.67 -15.62
CA GLY A 61 -35.44 -29.12 -15.04
C GLY A 61 -36.58 -28.15 -15.40
N GLN A 62 -37.55 -28.60 -16.19
CA GLN A 62 -38.86 -27.93 -16.38
C GLN A 62 -39.93 -28.68 -15.56
N ASN A 63 -41.09 -28.06 -15.34
CA ASN A 63 -42.20 -28.55 -14.50
C ASN A 63 -42.28 -30.09 -14.37
N GLY A 64 -41.77 -30.61 -13.24
CA GLY A 64 -41.79 -32.04 -12.89
C GLY A 64 -40.53 -32.85 -13.21
N VAL A 65 -39.55 -32.29 -13.91
CA VAL A 65 -38.28 -32.94 -14.28
C VAL A 65 -37.14 -32.38 -13.41
N ALA A 66 -36.40 -33.27 -12.74
CA ALA A 66 -35.24 -32.89 -11.94
C ALA A 66 -34.06 -32.49 -12.83
N TYR A 67 -33.23 -31.55 -12.37
CA TYR A 67 -31.99 -31.22 -13.06
C TYR A 67 -31.02 -32.41 -13.06
N GLU A 68 -30.38 -32.62 -14.20
CA GLU A 68 -29.36 -33.64 -14.40
C GLU A 68 -28.01 -33.01 -14.72
N PHE A 69 -26.96 -33.49 -14.07
CA PHE A 69 -25.61 -32.95 -14.15
C PHE A 69 -24.58 -34.05 -14.44
N ARG A 70 -23.48 -33.71 -15.11
CA ARG A 70 -22.28 -34.57 -15.17
C ARG A 70 -21.20 -34.02 -14.26
N LEU A 71 -20.62 -34.90 -13.44
CA LEU A 71 -19.65 -34.50 -12.44
C LEU A 71 -18.42 -33.84 -13.07
N ALA A 72 -17.84 -34.44 -14.11
CA ALA A 72 -16.68 -33.91 -14.82
C ALA A 72 -16.95 -32.52 -15.43
N HIS A 73 -18.13 -32.30 -16.01
CA HIS A 73 -18.50 -31.03 -16.63
C HIS A 73 -18.63 -29.92 -15.57
N CYS A 74 -19.34 -30.20 -14.47
CA CYS A 74 -19.53 -29.23 -13.39
C CYS A 74 -18.20 -28.93 -12.68
N TRP A 75 -17.32 -29.93 -12.52
CA TRP A 75 -15.99 -29.76 -11.96
C TRP A 75 -15.12 -28.85 -12.83
N ALA A 76 -15.05 -29.14 -14.13
CA ALA A 76 -14.29 -28.33 -15.07
C ALA A 76 -14.76 -26.87 -15.10
N TRP A 77 -16.08 -26.65 -15.09
CA TRP A 77 -16.64 -25.30 -15.01
C TRP A 77 -16.23 -24.58 -13.73
N ARG A 78 -16.31 -25.26 -12.57
CA ARG A 78 -15.91 -24.68 -11.28
C ARG A 78 -14.44 -24.28 -11.31
N GLN A 79 -13.56 -25.16 -11.76
CA GLN A 79 -12.13 -24.87 -11.79
C GLN A 79 -11.79 -23.75 -12.78
N ALA A 80 -12.41 -23.74 -13.95
CA ALA A 80 -12.24 -22.65 -14.90
C ALA A 80 -12.71 -21.30 -14.33
N ARG A 81 -13.83 -21.29 -13.59
CA ARG A 81 -14.33 -20.09 -12.91
C ARG A 81 -13.37 -19.62 -11.82
N ASP A 82 -12.91 -20.53 -10.97
CA ASP A 82 -12.02 -20.22 -9.86
C ASP A 82 -10.64 -19.75 -10.39
N ASP A 83 -10.15 -20.31 -11.50
CA ASP A 83 -8.97 -19.82 -12.23
C ASP A 83 -9.16 -18.42 -12.81
N ARG A 84 -10.30 -18.16 -13.45
CA ARG A 84 -10.63 -16.80 -13.96
C ARG A 84 -10.66 -15.79 -12.81
N ALA A 85 -11.25 -16.15 -11.67
CA ALA A 85 -11.31 -15.30 -10.49
C ALA A 85 -9.91 -15.04 -9.90
N ARG A 86 -9.08 -16.08 -9.77
CA ARG A 86 -7.67 -15.95 -9.33
C ARG A 86 -6.86 -15.06 -10.26
N ALA A 87 -6.98 -15.26 -11.58
CA ALA A 87 -6.27 -14.45 -12.57
C ALA A 87 -6.76 -12.99 -12.57
N ALA A 88 -8.05 -12.73 -12.36
CA ALA A 88 -8.57 -11.37 -12.23
C ALA A 88 -8.06 -10.67 -10.97
N LYS A 89 -8.01 -11.38 -9.83
CA LYS A 89 -7.43 -10.87 -8.59
C LYS A 89 -5.94 -10.53 -8.76
N GLN A 90 -5.15 -11.46 -9.31
CA GLN A 90 -3.73 -11.26 -9.57
C GLN A 90 -3.45 -10.04 -10.47
N ARG A 91 -4.25 -9.84 -11.53
CA ARG A 91 -4.13 -8.65 -12.39
C ARG A 91 -4.46 -7.36 -11.63
N GLY A 92 -5.50 -7.39 -10.78
CA GLY A 92 -5.86 -6.26 -9.93
C GLY A 92 -4.74 -5.90 -8.94
N ASP A 93 -4.16 -6.91 -8.29
CA ASP A 93 -3.05 -6.76 -7.36
C ASP A 93 -1.80 -6.21 -8.07
N GLN A 94 -1.49 -6.69 -9.29
CA GLN A 94 -0.40 -6.17 -10.11
C GLN A 94 -0.59 -4.71 -10.52
N LEU A 95 -1.81 -4.33 -10.94
CA LEU A 95 -2.12 -2.95 -11.31
C LEU A 95 -2.03 -2.03 -10.09
N ALA A 96 -2.49 -2.49 -8.92
CA ALA A 96 -2.39 -1.77 -7.67
C ALA A 96 -0.93 -1.59 -7.23
N ALA A 97 -0.09 -2.62 -7.38
CA ALA A 97 1.35 -2.54 -7.12
C ALA A 97 2.05 -1.55 -8.06
N GLN A 98 1.76 -1.59 -9.36
CA GLN A 98 2.30 -0.63 -10.33
C GLN A 98 1.86 0.80 -10.03
N ALA A 99 0.59 1.01 -9.67
CA ALA A 99 0.09 2.32 -9.28
C ALA A 99 0.75 2.81 -7.98
N ALA A 100 0.95 1.93 -7.00
CA ALA A 100 1.62 2.28 -5.74
C ALA A 100 3.07 2.73 -5.97
N LEU A 101 3.79 2.11 -6.90
CA LEU A 101 5.13 2.55 -7.32
C LEU A 101 5.08 3.93 -7.98
N ALA A 102 4.14 4.15 -8.92
CA ALA A 102 4.00 5.42 -9.62
C ALA A 102 3.58 6.59 -8.72
N PHE A 103 2.77 6.35 -7.67
CA PHE A 103 2.37 7.39 -6.71
C PHE A 103 3.47 7.71 -5.68
N ARG A 104 4.48 6.85 -5.51
CA ARG A 104 5.51 7.00 -4.47
C ARG A 104 6.75 7.82 -4.86
N ASN A 105 6.95 8.19 -6.14
CA ASN A 105 8.10 9.02 -6.56
C ASN A 105 9.45 8.55 -5.97
N LEU A 106 9.67 7.23 -5.93
CA LEU A 106 10.95 6.67 -5.51
C LEU A 106 11.88 6.63 -6.71
N ASP A 107 13.06 7.23 -6.59
CA ASP A 107 14.13 7.12 -7.57
C ASP A 107 14.49 5.64 -7.79
N ASP A 108 14.87 5.30 -9.04
CA ASP A 108 15.07 3.95 -9.59
C ASP A 108 16.05 3.05 -8.79
N ASP A 109 16.82 3.60 -7.84
CA ASP A 109 17.87 2.91 -7.11
C ASP A 109 17.38 2.07 -5.90
N GLN A 110 16.10 2.18 -5.50
CA GLN A 110 15.52 1.39 -4.40
C GLN A 110 14.56 0.27 -4.86
N ALA A 111 14.43 0.05 -6.17
CA ALA A 111 13.42 -0.85 -6.73
C ALA A 111 13.70 -2.35 -6.57
N GLU A 112 14.96 -2.76 -6.39
CA GLU A 112 15.35 -4.18 -6.43
C GLU A 112 15.20 -4.92 -5.09
N ASP A 113 15.24 -4.24 -3.94
CA ASP A 113 15.17 -4.90 -2.63
C ASP A 113 13.74 -5.12 -2.09
N GLU A 114 12.74 -4.38 -2.59
CA GLU A 114 11.34 -4.48 -2.11
C GLU A 114 10.43 -5.37 -2.98
N ALA A 115 10.88 -5.78 -4.16
CA ALA A 115 10.09 -6.56 -5.12
C ALA A 115 9.74 -8.00 -4.65
N ALA A 116 10.28 -8.43 -3.51
CA ALA A 116 10.05 -9.77 -2.95
C ALA A 116 8.88 -9.85 -1.93
N LEU A 117 8.29 -8.72 -1.53
CA LEU A 117 7.19 -8.73 -0.56
C LEU A 117 5.84 -8.63 -1.27
N THR A 118 5.00 -9.66 -1.09
CA THR A 118 3.63 -9.61 -1.59
C THR A 118 2.85 -8.49 -0.91
N ALA A 119 1.77 -7.99 -1.51
CA ALA A 119 0.95 -6.91 -0.90
C ALA A 119 0.45 -7.25 0.52
N ASP A 120 0.29 -8.55 0.83
CA ASP A 120 -0.07 -9.03 2.18
C ASP A 120 1.13 -8.96 3.14
N ASP A 121 2.34 -9.27 2.65
CA ASP A 121 3.58 -9.11 3.41
C ASP A 121 3.91 -7.64 3.64
N LEU A 122 3.71 -6.77 2.64
CA LEU A 122 3.86 -5.32 2.79
C LEU A 122 2.85 -4.76 3.81
N ARG A 123 1.61 -5.27 3.82
CA ARG A 123 0.58 -4.84 4.78
C ARG A 123 0.92 -5.30 6.20
N LYS A 124 1.34 -6.55 6.37
CA LYS A 124 1.80 -7.09 7.66
C LYS A 124 3.05 -6.38 8.16
N TRP A 125 3.98 -6.07 7.25
CA TRP A 125 5.19 -5.34 7.55
C TRP A 125 4.88 -3.89 7.95
N SER A 126 3.99 -3.21 7.20
CA SER A 126 3.49 -1.87 7.53
C SER A 126 2.72 -1.82 8.85
N GLU A 127 1.90 -2.83 9.15
CA GLU A 127 1.19 -2.94 10.44
C GLU A 127 2.19 -3.17 11.58
N ALA A 128 3.15 -4.09 11.41
CA ALA A 128 4.21 -4.34 12.39
C ALA A 128 5.10 -3.12 12.62
N GLU A 129 5.43 -2.39 11.56
CA GLU A 129 6.22 -1.18 11.61
C GLU A 129 5.44 -0.02 12.25
N TYR A 130 4.16 0.14 11.95
CA TYR A 130 3.28 1.09 12.63
C TYR A 130 3.21 0.82 14.14
N HIS A 131 3.11 -0.45 14.54
CA HIS A 131 3.14 -0.83 15.96
C HIS A 131 4.49 -0.53 16.62
N ARG A 132 5.62 -0.78 15.94
CA ARG A 132 6.97 -0.44 16.44
C ARG A 132 7.16 1.07 16.55
N ASN A 133 6.78 1.82 15.52
CA ASN A 133 6.90 3.27 15.48
C ASN A 133 6.02 3.94 16.54
N ARG A 134 4.82 3.42 16.79
CA ARG A 134 3.93 3.92 17.85
C ARG A 134 4.49 3.66 19.25
N VAL A 135 5.13 2.50 19.48
CA VAL A 135 5.80 2.20 20.76
C VAL A 135 7.06 3.08 20.94
N ALA A 136 7.81 3.34 19.87
CA ALA A 136 8.96 4.24 19.88
C ALA A 136 8.57 5.71 20.09
N GLU A 137 7.46 6.17 19.51
CA GLU A 137 6.89 7.51 19.75
C GLU A 137 6.48 7.69 21.23
N GLN A 138 5.86 6.67 21.84
CA GLN A 138 5.49 6.69 23.27
C GLN A 138 6.71 6.69 24.19
N ARG A 139 7.85 6.16 23.74
CA ARG A 139 9.14 6.20 24.44
C ARG A 139 9.91 7.50 24.22
N GLY A 140 9.48 8.33 23.26
CA GLY A 140 10.14 9.59 22.91
C GLY A 140 11.26 9.45 21.88
N ASP A 141 11.42 8.28 21.26
CA ASP A 141 12.48 8.02 20.26
C ASP A 141 12.12 8.57 18.87
N LEU A 142 10.83 8.82 18.61
CA LEU A 142 10.31 9.38 17.36
C LEU A 142 9.40 10.58 17.65
N LEU A 143 9.57 11.67 16.91
CA LEU A 143 8.73 12.86 16.96
C LEU A 143 7.90 12.97 15.68
N ARG A 144 6.62 13.35 15.82
CA ARG A 144 5.77 13.65 14.66
C ARG A 144 6.35 14.83 13.88
N ALA A 145 6.52 14.64 12.58
CA ALA A 145 7.07 15.66 11.68
C ALA A 145 6.32 17.00 11.78
N ASP A 146 4.99 16.98 11.87
CA ASP A 146 4.18 18.19 12.03
C ASP A 146 4.49 18.95 13.32
N ARG A 147 4.74 18.22 14.41
CA ARG A 147 5.10 18.80 15.71
C ARG A 147 6.51 19.38 15.68
N MET A 148 7.45 18.69 15.04
CA MET A 148 8.82 19.19 14.87
C MET A 148 8.85 20.43 13.98
N ARG A 149 8.08 20.44 12.88
CA ARG A 149 7.92 21.59 12.01
C ARG A 149 7.42 22.81 12.77
N ALA A 150 6.32 22.65 13.52
CA ALA A 150 5.75 23.75 14.31
C ALA A 150 6.74 24.26 15.37
N LEU A 151 7.48 23.37 16.03
CA LEU A 151 8.50 23.77 17.01
C LEU A 151 9.64 24.56 16.36
N ILE A 152 10.17 24.11 15.24
CA ILE A 152 11.24 24.79 14.52
C ILE A 152 10.77 26.15 14.01
N GLU A 153 9.55 26.24 13.49
CA GLU A 153 8.95 27.51 13.04
C GLU A 153 8.85 28.52 14.18
N ASP A 154 8.31 28.10 15.34
CA ASP A 154 8.18 28.95 16.52
C ASP A 154 9.53 29.42 17.05
N MET A 155 10.54 28.53 17.07
CA MET A 155 11.91 28.88 17.45
C MET A 155 12.53 29.91 16.51
N ILE A 156 12.35 29.76 15.18
CA ILE A 156 12.88 30.69 14.19
C ILE A 156 12.19 32.05 14.29
N VAL A 157 10.87 32.08 14.48
CA VAL A 157 10.10 33.33 14.67
C VAL A 157 10.58 34.05 15.93
N THR A 158 10.73 33.34 17.04
CA THR A 158 11.21 33.90 18.31
C THR A 158 12.63 34.45 18.18
N PHE A 159 13.52 33.69 17.53
CA PHE A 159 14.90 34.13 17.27
C PHE A 159 14.94 35.36 16.37
N GLY A 160 14.13 35.38 15.30
CA GLY A 160 13.97 36.53 14.41
C GLY A 160 13.58 37.77 15.21
N ALA A 161 12.51 37.71 15.99
CA ALA A 161 12.08 38.83 16.83
C ALA A 161 13.16 39.27 17.83
N ALA A 162 13.91 38.34 18.43
CA ALA A 162 15.00 38.68 19.34
C ALA A 162 16.12 39.46 18.63
N MET A 163 16.49 39.07 17.41
CA MET A 163 17.49 39.80 16.61
C MET A 163 17.02 41.18 16.16
N ASP A 164 15.70 41.42 16.05
CA ASP A 164 15.14 42.72 15.58
C ASP A 164 15.27 43.75 16.69
N ASN A 165 15.00 43.28 17.91
CA ASN A 165 15.01 44.11 19.10
C ASN A 165 16.42 44.23 19.71
N LEU A 166 17.39 43.44 19.26
CA LEU A 166 18.74 43.44 19.83
C LEU A 166 19.46 44.80 19.69
N PRO A 167 19.41 45.50 18.55
CA PRO A 167 20.04 46.81 18.40
C PRO A 167 19.42 47.86 19.33
N ASP A 168 18.09 47.89 19.44
CA ASP A 168 17.36 48.81 20.32
C ASP A 168 17.66 48.50 21.80
N PHE A 169 17.70 47.21 22.15
CA PHE A 169 18.13 46.76 23.47
C PHE A 169 19.55 47.23 23.78
N ALA A 170 20.46 47.11 22.82
CA ALA A 170 21.85 47.49 23.01
C ALA A 170 22.05 49.01 23.08
N GLU A 171 21.30 49.79 22.30
CA GLU A 171 21.22 51.25 22.43
C GLU A 171 20.80 51.65 23.84
N MET A 172 19.70 51.08 24.32
CA MET A 172 19.11 51.44 25.60
C MET A 172 19.96 51.00 26.81
N ASN A 173 20.59 49.82 26.76
CA ASN A 173 21.30 49.26 27.91
C ASN A 173 22.81 49.51 27.92
N PHE A 174 23.42 49.69 26.74
CA PHE A 174 24.87 49.92 26.61
C PHE A 174 25.23 51.32 26.11
N GLY A 175 24.22 52.16 25.80
CA GLY A 175 24.44 53.55 25.39
C GLY A 175 25.14 53.68 24.04
N LEU A 176 24.84 52.78 23.10
CA LEU A 176 25.41 52.82 21.76
C LEU A 176 25.04 54.12 21.04
N SER A 177 25.98 54.69 20.30
CA SER A 177 25.72 55.83 19.42
C SER A 177 24.95 55.39 18.16
N ALA A 178 24.22 56.31 17.51
CA ALA A 178 23.46 56.01 16.30
C ALA A 178 24.27 55.29 15.19
N PRO A 179 25.55 55.65 14.91
CA PRO A 179 26.37 54.89 13.96
C PRO A 179 26.65 53.45 14.41
N GLN A 180 26.83 53.22 15.72
CA GLN A 180 27.07 51.88 16.27
C GLN A 180 25.81 51.02 16.24
N VAL A 181 24.64 51.62 16.49
CA VAL A 181 23.34 50.95 16.35
C VAL A 181 23.10 50.53 14.91
N ALA A 182 23.38 51.42 13.94
CA ALA A 182 23.27 51.09 12.51
C ALA A 182 24.21 49.95 12.08
N GLN A 183 25.43 49.93 12.61
CA GLN A 183 26.38 48.84 12.38
C GLN A 183 25.89 47.51 12.97
N LEU A 184 25.31 47.53 14.17
CA LEU A 184 24.73 46.35 14.81
C LEU A 184 23.48 45.84 14.09
N GLN A 185 22.61 46.74 13.61
CA GLN A 185 21.46 46.42 12.77
C GLN A 185 21.90 45.69 11.50
N SER A 186 22.89 46.24 10.77
CA SER A 186 23.41 45.61 9.56
C SER A 186 23.96 44.21 9.82
N TYR A 187 24.69 44.03 10.94
CA TYR A 187 25.19 42.72 11.33
C TYR A 187 24.08 41.71 11.66
N CYS A 188 23.04 42.14 12.40
CA CYS A 188 21.88 41.29 12.69
C CYS A 188 21.13 40.87 11.42
N ASP A 189 20.97 41.80 10.47
CA ASP A 189 20.32 41.53 9.17
C ASP A 189 21.12 40.56 8.32
N GLU A 190 22.45 40.74 8.24
CA GLU A 190 23.36 39.81 7.56
C GLU A 190 23.27 38.41 8.16
N LEU A 191 23.28 38.30 9.50
CA LEU A 191 23.19 37.02 10.19
C LEU A 191 21.87 36.30 9.89
N ARG A 192 20.75 37.03 9.80
CA ARG A 192 19.46 36.44 9.40
C ARG A 192 19.44 35.95 7.96
N LEU A 193 20.00 36.74 7.04
CA LEU A 193 20.11 36.34 5.64
C LEU A 193 20.95 35.08 5.51
N GLU A 194 22.02 34.97 6.28
CA GLU A 194 22.86 33.77 6.32
C GLU A 194 22.12 32.55 6.88
N VAL A 195 21.41 32.68 8.01
CA VAL A 195 20.58 31.60 8.56
C VAL A 195 19.54 31.15 7.54
N ARG A 196 18.85 32.10 6.89
CA ARG A 196 17.88 31.81 5.83
C ARG A 196 18.51 31.05 4.66
N ARG A 197 19.68 31.50 4.19
CA ARG A 197 20.43 30.85 3.11
C ARG A 197 20.82 29.41 3.47
N GLN A 198 21.25 29.17 4.71
CA GLN A 198 21.57 27.81 5.18
C GLN A 198 20.34 26.91 5.23
N VAL A 199 19.20 27.44 5.70
CA VAL A 199 17.93 26.70 5.72
C VAL A 199 17.48 26.38 4.30
N GLU A 200 17.45 27.35 3.39
CA GLU A 200 17.07 27.14 1.98
C GLU A 200 18.02 26.16 1.28
N GLY A 201 19.32 26.25 1.56
CA GLY A 201 20.34 25.33 1.02
C GLY A 201 20.16 23.88 1.50
N ARG A 202 19.83 23.67 2.77
CA ARG A 202 19.61 22.33 3.34
C ARG A 202 18.24 21.75 2.98
N VAL A 203 17.21 22.58 2.87
CA VAL A 203 15.85 22.13 2.48
C VAL A 203 15.78 21.79 0.99
N SER A 204 16.59 22.44 0.16
CA SER A 204 16.65 22.15 -1.29
C SER A 204 17.48 20.92 -1.64
N GLN A 205 18.27 20.38 -0.71
CA GLN A 205 18.94 19.09 -0.86
C GLN A 205 17.95 17.97 -0.53
N GLY A 206 17.41 17.34 -1.57
CA GLY A 206 16.46 16.24 -1.42
C GLY A 206 16.99 15.08 -0.57
N GLY A 207 16.12 14.56 0.30
CA GLY A 207 16.09 13.14 0.67
C GLY A 207 17.05 12.63 1.76
N ALA A 208 17.95 13.42 2.34
CA ALA A 208 18.82 12.90 3.39
C ALA A 208 18.08 12.79 4.75
N VAL A 209 17.61 11.59 5.09
CA VAL A 209 17.18 11.26 6.46
C VAL A 209 18.42 11.22 7.35
N VAL A 210 18.63 12.29 8.12
CA VAL A 210 19.73 12.35 9.08
C VAL A 210 19.28 11.65 10.37
N PRO A 211 19.95 10.58 10.81
CA PRO A 211 19.66 9.97 12.10
C PRO A 211 19.99 10.98 13.21
N MET A 212 19.00 11.28 14.06
CA MET A 212 19.16 12.16 15.24
C MET A 212 20.06 11.56 16.33
N SER A 213 20.49 10.30 16.17
CA SER A 213 21.39 9.61 17.09
C SER A 213 22.84 9.76 16.63
N GLY A 214 23.46 10.87 17.00
CA GLY A 214 24.89 11.10 16.90
C GLY A 214 25.29 12.24 17.85
N PRO A 215 26.52 12.22 18.41
CA PRO A 215 27.02 13.39 19.11
C PRO A 215 26.91 14.61 18.18
N PRO A 216 26.50 15.79 18.68
CA PRO A 216 26.38 16.97 17.85
C PRO A 216 27.73 17.20 17.14
N PRO A 217 27.73 17.51 15.83
CA PRO A 217 28.97 17.84 15.14
C PRO A 217 29.60 19.01 15.88
N GLU A 218 30.86 18.85 16.29
CA GLU A 218 31.63 19.93 16.89
C GLU A 218 31.57 21.12 15.92
N LEU A 219 31.09 22.25 16.42
CA LEU A 219 31.19 23.52 15.72
C LEU A 219 32.68 23.86 15.66
N ASP A 220 33.31 23.52 14.53
CA ASP A 220 34.67 23.95 14.21
C ASP A 220 34.64 25.47 14.01
N LEU A 221 34.92 26.19 15.09
CA LEU A 221 35.14 27.63 15.07
C LEU A 221 36.58 27.89 14.61
N GLY A 222 36.77 27.73 13.29
CA GLY A 222 37.97 28.19 12.57
C GLY A 222 37.82 29.61 12.07
#